data_AF-A0A1I0S8E2-F1
#
_entry.id   AF-A0A1I0S8E2-F1
#
_cell.length_a   1.000
_cell.length_b   1.000
_cell.length_c   1.000
_cell.angle_alpha   90.00
_cell.angle_beta   90.00
_cell.angle_gamma   90.00
#
_symmetry.space_group_name_H-M   'P 1'
#
loop_
_entity.id
_entity.type
_entity.pdbx_description
1 polymer ?
#
loop_
_entity_poly.entity_id
_entity_poly.type
_entity_poly.pdbx_seq_one_letter_code
_entity_poly.pdbx_strand_id
1 'polypeptide(L)'
;MEEKSISTFVINLKKRTERKKNIQKEFRSRKEFSLTIVEAEENKNGAIGLWNTIKHILQDLVPAQNEYIIICEDDHQFTEHYSPEYLEAAIAAAIEKKADILLGGVSWFENFIQVSEKLFWTSNFSGLQFTVIFRNLFPAILNSPLEYFMAADYQLASLTDNVMFLYPFISIQKDYGYSDATPKNNSKGIVANLFVSTANRLKILKDVNETFGVKNTSQATIPPLENITIPTYVINLPERVERLQHIKSQFAEKPEFDVTIVEACKHEIGAYGLWQSILKIINMAVDNDDDVIIICEDDHQFTSDYSKEYLLKNIIEAHYQGASYLSGGTGRFGYAIPLTENRYWVNHCLSAQFVVLYKKLFPVILSEPYDETVVADLVYSDITSNKMVLYPFISIQKDFGYSDVTEIHNTSKGIVNRLFAESERKLDTIQKAFKKYSSTGDIAV
;
A
#
# COMPACT_ATOMS: atom_id res chain seq x y z
N MET A 1 -36.19 -23.70 -0.72
CA MET A 1 -34.73 -23.95 -0.71
C MET A 1 -34.37 -24.17 0.74
N GLU A 2 -33.70 -25.27 1.09
CA GLU A 2 -33.16 -25.42 2.44
C GLU A 2 -32.17 -24.26 2.69
N GLU A 3 -32.37 -23.50 3.78
CA GLU A 3 -31.41 -22.52 4.26
C GLU A 3 -30.08 -23.25 4.52
N LYS A 4 -29.11 -23.07 3.63
CA LYS A 4 -27.79 -23.69 3.77
C LYS A 4 -27.01 -22.90 4.83
N SER A 5 -27.02 -23.40 6.06
CA SER A 5 -26.27 -22.81 7.17
C SER A 5 -24.75 -22.95 6.96
N ILE A 6 -23.99 -21.91 7.26
CA ILE A 6 -22.53 -21.85 7.11
C ILE A 6 -21.86 -22.47 8.34
N SER A 7 -21.06 -23.52 8.13
CA SER A 7 -20.30 -24.12 9.23
C SER A 7 -19.31 -23.12 9.81
N THR A 8 -19.48 -22.84 11.11
CA THR A 8 -18.76 -21.80 11.83
C THR A 8 -18.13 -22.41 13.07
N PHE A 9 -16.79 -22.39 13.12
CA PHE A 9 -16.02 -22.93 14.23
C PHE A 9 -15.44 -21.78 15.05
N VAL A 10 -15.88 -21.67 16.30
CA VAL A 10 -15.36 -20.67 17.24
C VAL A 10 -14.31 -21.29 18.14
N ILE A 11 -13.10 -20.75 18.08
CA ILE A 11 -11.96 -21.18 18.89
C ILE A 11 -12.03 -20.48 20.24
N ASN A 12 -12.16 -21.24 21.32
CA ASN A 12 -12.25 -20.70 22.67
C ASN A 12 -11.42 -21.52 23.65
N LEU A 13 -10.57 -20.85 24.44
CA LEU A 13 -9.92 -21.49 25.58
C LEU A 13 -10.96 -21.75 26.67
N LYS A 14 -11.01 -22.99 27.19
CA LYS A 14 -11.99 -23.43 28.19
C LYS A 14 -12.12 -22.50 29.40
N LYS A 15 -10.99 -21.91 29.83
CA LYS A 15 -10.93 -20.97 30.96
C LYS A 15 -11.61 -19.62 30.71
N ARG A 16 -11.79 -19.20 29.45
CA ARG A 16 -12.34 -17.89 29.05
C ARG A 16 -13.87 -17.92 28.95
N THR A 17 -14.52 -18.14 30.09
CA THR A 17 -15.99 -18.32 30.16
C THR A 17 -16.77 -17.07 29.75
N GLU A 18 -16.22 -15.88 29.97
CA GLU A 18 -16.79 -14.59 29.59
C GLU A 18 -16.78 -14.39 28.08
N ARG A 19 -15.71 -14.79 27.39
CA ARG A 19 -15.60 -14.74 25.93
C ARG A 19 -16.55 -15.74 25.28
N LYS A 20 -16.64 -16.96 25.84
CA LYS A 20 -17.63 -17.96 25.44
C LYS A 20 -19.07 -17.43 25.53
N LYS A 21 -19.43 -16.78 26.65
CA LYS A 21 -20.75 -16.14 26.82
C LYS A 21 -21.00 -15.05 25.79
N ASN A 22 -19.97 -14.26 25.44
CA ASN A 22 -20.07 -13.23 24.40
C ASN A 22 -20.40 -13.84 23.04
N ILE A 23 -19.64 -14.84 22.60
CA ILE A 23 -19.89 -15.53 21.32
C ILE A 23 -21.28 -16.14 21.27
N GLN A 24 -21.70 -16.83 22.34
CA GLN A 24 -23.05 -17.38 22.41
C GLN A 24 -24.13 -16.31 22.25
N LYS A 25 -23.87 -15.08 22.72
CA LYS A 25 -24.76 -13.93 22.52
C LYS A 25 -24.72 -13.42 21.07
N GLU A 26 -23.53 -13.21 20.50
CA GLU A 26 -23.33 -12.69 19.13
C GLU A 26 -24.00 -13.57 18.06
N PHE A 27 -24.07 -14.89 18.28
CA PHE A 27 -24.64 -15.85 17.33
C PHE A 27 -26.07 -16.34 17.68
N ARG A 28 -26.64 -15.97 18.84
CA ARG A 28 -27.85 -16.59 19.41
C ARG A 28 -29.06 -16.64 18.45
N SER A 29 -29.22 -15.63 17.62
CA SER A 29 -30.38 -15.46 16.73
C SER A 29 -30.02 -15.50 15.24
N ARG A 30 -28.82 -16.00 14.92
CA ARG A 30 -28.26 -16.00 13.56
C ARG A 30 -28.25 -17.42 12.99
N LYS A 31 -29.36 -17.79 12.35
CA LYS A 31 -29.61 -19.17 11.84
C LYS A 31 -28.74 -19.52 10.63
N GLU A 32 -28.24 -18.50 9.94
CA GLU A 32 -27.29 -18.59 8.84
C GLU A 32 -25.95 -19.24 9.27
N PHE A 33 -25.67 -19.38 10.57
CA PHE A 33 -24.48 -20.05 11.09
C PHE A 33 -24.79 -21.37 11.82
N SER A 34 -24.06 -22.41 11.44
CA SER A 34 -24.01 -23.69 12.15
C SER A 34 -22.82 -23.66 13.09
N LEU A 35 -23.04 -23.17 14.31
CA LEU A 35 -22.01 -22.86 15.29
C LEU A 35 -21.49 -24.10 16.04
N THR A 36 -20.17 -24.31 15.99
CA THR A 36 -19.44 -25.27 16.83
C THR A 36 -18.38 -24.53 17.64
N ILE A 37 -18.47 -24.59 18.97
CA ILE A 37 -17.42 -24.04 19.85
C ILE A 37 -16.37 -25.13 20.06
N VAL A 38 -15.15 -24.87 19.61
CA VAL A 38 -14.00 -25.77 19.66
C VAL A 38 -13.10 -25.34 20.81
N GLU A 39 -12.75 -26.29 21.68
CA GLU A 39 -11.78 -26.05 22.75
C GLU A 39 -10.40 -25.81 22.14
N ALA A 40 -9.84 -24.63 22.36
CA ALA A 40 -8.54 -24.25 21.83
C ALA A 40 -7.42 -25.04 22.52
N GLU A 41 -6.39 -25.43 21.75
CA GLU A 41 -5.18 -26.02 22.28
C GLU A 41 -4.44 -25.00 23.16
N GLU A 42 -4.25 -25.34 24.44
CA GLU A 42 -3.49 -24.50 25.36
C GLU A 42 -1.99 -24.69 25.13
N ASN A 43 -1.29 -23.60 24.80
CA ASN A 43 0.14 -23.59 24.56
C ASN A 43 0.78 -22.39 25.25
N LYS A 44 2.07 -22.51 25.63
CA LYS A 44 2.85 -21.38 26.17
C LYS A 44 2.93 -20.21 25.19
N ASN A 45 2.96 -20.51 23.89
CA ASN A 45 2.80 -19.53 22.82
C ASN A 45 1.38 -19.67 22.25
N GLY A 46 0.50 -18.73 22.57
CA GLY A 46 -0.90 -18.78 22.15
C GLY A 46 -1.07 -18.80 20.62
N ALA A 47 -0.14 -18.25 19.84
CA ALA A 47 -0.18 -18.34 18.37
C ALA A 47 -0.03 -19.78 17.86
N ILE A 48 0.83 -20.58 18.51
CA ILE A 48 0.99 -22.01 18.19
C ILE A 48 -0.29 -22.77 18.53
N GLY A 49 -0.86 -22.51 19.72
CA GLY A 49 -2.12 -23.14 20.14
C GLY A 49 -3.27 -22.81 19.18
N LEU A 50 -3.38 -21.55 18.75
CA LEU A 50 -4.36 -21.11 17.76
C LEU A 50 -4.16 -21.85 16.42
N TRP A 51 -2.94 -21.90 15.89
CA TRP A 51 -2.65 -22.57 14.62
C TRP A 51 -2.95 -24.07 14.66
N ASN A 52 -2.52 -24.76 15.72
CA ASN A 52 -2.81 -26.19 15.88
C ASN A 52 -4.31 -26.45 15.98
N THR A 53 -5.07 -25.56 16.65
CA THR A 53 -6.53 -25.66 16.69
C THR A 53 -7.15 -25.47 15.31
N ILE A 54 -6.67 -24.53 14.50
CA ILE A 54 -7.11 -24.36 13.10
C ILE A 54 -6.86 -25.65 12.30
N LYS A 55 -5.67 -26.25 12.43
CA LYS A 55 -5.35 -27.51 11.74
C LYS A 55 -6.26 -28.65 12.18
N HIS A 56 -6.51 -28.79 13.49
CA HIS A 56 -7.44 -29.78 14.03
C HIS A 56 -8.85 -29.59 13.46
N ILE A 57 -9.35 -28.35 13.41
CA ILE A 57 -10.67 -28.06 12.80
C ILE A 57 -10.69 -28.57 11.35
N LEU A 58 -9.71 -28.17 10.54
CA LEU A 58 -9.64 -28.54 9.12
C LEU A 58 -9.47 -30.05 8.90
N GLN A 59 -8.76 -30.75 9.78
CA GLN A 59 -8.51 -32.20 9.67
C GLN A 59 -9.71 -33.04 10.10
N ASP A 60 -10.32 -32.69 11.24
CA ASP A 60 -11.17 -33.61 11.98
C ASP A 60 -12.65 -33.17 12.04
N LEU A 61 -12.94 -31.88 11.84
CA LEU A 61 -14.27 -31.31 12.09
C LEU A 61 -14.97 -30.79 10.84
N VAL A 62 -14.22 -30.47 9.77
CA VAL A 62 -14.80 -29.91 8.54
C VAL A 62 -15.41 -31.03 7.67
N PRO A 63 -16.71 -30.95 7.33
CA PRO A 63 -17.32 -31.92 6.43
C PRO A 63 -16.71 -31.87 5.02
N ALA A 64 -16.66 -33.02 4.34
CA ALA A 64 -16.03 -33.14 3.02
C ALA A 64 -16.72 -32.28 1.93
N GLN A 65 -18.00 -31.95 2.10
CA GLN A 65 -18.83 -31.18 1.16
C GLN A 65 -18.75 -29.65 1.35
N ASN A 66 -18.05 -29.17 2.38
CA ASN A 66 -18.00 -27.74 2.69
C ASN A 66 -17.02 -26.98 1.79
N GLU A 67 -17.48 -26.26 0.78
CA GLU A 67 -16.60 -25.44 -0.08
C GLU A 67 -15.85 -24.32 0.65
N TYR A 68 -16.35 -23.91 1.81
CA TYR A 68 -15.70 -22.99 2.71
C TYR A 68 -16.23 -23.20 4.13
N ILE A 69 -15.53 -22.62 5.10
CA ILE A 69 -15.94 -22.56 6.51
C ILE A 69 -15.67 -21.17 7.06
N ILE A 70 -16.24 -20.87 8.23
CA ILE A 70 -15.82 -19.72 9.04
C ILE A 70 -15.00 -20.22 10.23
N ILE A 71 -13.79 -19.68 10.37
CA ILE A 71 -13.04 -19.69 11.62
C ILE A 71 -13.28 -18.36 12.32
N CYS A 72 -13.60 -18.43 13.61
CA CYS A 72 -13.92 -17.27 14.42
C CYS A 72 -13.19 -17.36 15.76
N GLU A 73 -12.64 -16.26 16.24
CA GLU A 73 -12.04 -16.20 17.59
C GLU A 73 -13.11 -15.85 18.63
N ASP A 74 -12.81 -16.14 19.90
CA ASP A 74 -13.75 -15.94 21.00
C ASP A 74 -13.96 -14.48 21.41
N ASP A 75 -13.20 -13.55 20.86
CA ASP A 75 -13.37 -12.11 21.03
C ASP A 75 -14.06 -11.44 19.83
N HIS A 76 -14.62 -12.19 18.90
CA HIS A 76 -15.46 -11.64 17.85
C HIS A 76 -16.65 -10.83 18.40
N GLN A 77 -16.95 -9.73 17.71
CA GLN A 77 -18.17 -8.96 17.85
C GLN A 77 -18.63 -8.49 16.47
N PHE A 78 -19.93 -8.65 16.17
CA PHE A 78 -20.50 -8.08 14.96
C PHE A 78 -20.65 -6.57 15.05
N THR A 79 -20.45 -5.88 13.93
CA THR A 79 -20.76 -4.46 13.79
C THR A 79 -22.22 -4.27 13.38
N GLU A 80 -22.67 -3.02 13.37
CA GLU A 80 -23.98 -2.62 12.82
C GLU A 80 -24.11 -2.87 11.31
N HIS A 81 -23.01 -3.07 10.59
CA HIS A 81 -23.01 -3.32 9.14
C HIS A 81 -23.25 -4.78 8.78
N TYR A 82 -23.27 -5.69 9.75
CA TYR A 82 -23.57 -7.08 9.47
C TYR A 82 -25.04 -7.27 9.09
N SER A 83 -25.25 -8.01 7.99
CA SER A 83 -26.49 -8.71 7.69
C SER A 83 -26.16 -10.04 6.98
N PRO A 84 -27.03 -11.06 7.05
CA PRO A 84 -26.86 -12.29 6.29
C PRO A 84 -26.67 -12.03 4.80
N GLU A 85 -27.48 -11.14 4.22
CA GLU A 85 -27.45 -10.82 2.80
C GLU A 85 -26.14 -10.16 2.39
N TYR A 86 -25.58 -9.30 3.25
CA TYR A 86 -24.30 -8.65 3.00
C TYR A 86 -23.13 -9.65 3.06
N LEU A 87 -23.14 -10.58 4.01
CA LEU A 87 -22.13 -11.64 4.09
C LEU A 87 -22.23 -12.61 2.91
N GLU A 88 -23.45 -13.04 2.56
CA GLU A 88 -23.68 -13.95 1.43
C GLU A 88 -23.22 -13.33 0.11
N ALA A 89 -23.56 -12.07 -0.15
CA ALA A 89 -23.11 -11.35 -1.34
C ALA A 89 -21.58 -11.21 -1.37
N ALA A 90 -20.94 -10.93 -0.23
CA ALA A 90 -19.49 -10.83 -0.14
C ALA A 90 -18.79 -12.17 -0.38
N ILE A 91 -19.33 -13.27 0.17
CA ILE A 91 -18.81 -14.62 -0.09
C ILE A 91 -18.95 -14.99 -1.56
N ALA A 92 -20.11 -14.71 -2.16
CA ALA A 92 -20.34 -14.98 -3.59
C ALA A 92 -19.35 -14.21 -4.48
N ALA A 93 -19.15 -12.93 -4.20
CA ALA A 93 -18.16 -12.11 -4.90
C ALA A 93 -16.73 -12.62 -4.68
N ALA A 94 -16.36 -13.00 -3.45
CA ALA A 94 -15.04 -13.57 -3.18
C ALA A 94 -14.80 -14.89 -3.93
N ILE A 95 -15.81 -15.76 -4.05
CA ILE A 95 -15.74 -16.98 -4.86
C ILE A 95 -15.50 -16.66 -6.34
N GLU A 96 -16.25 -15.71 -6.90
CA GLU A 96 -16.09 -15.27 -8.29
C GLU A 96 -14.65 -14.78 -8.56
N LYS A 97 -14.08 -14.04 -7.60
CA LYS A 97 -12.70 -13.53 -7.68
C LYS A 97 -11.63 -14.56 -7.27
N LYS A 98 -12.03 -15.81 -7.01
CA LYS A 98 -11.14 -16.91 -6.60
C LYS A 98 -10.32 -16.56 -5.36
N ALA A 99 -10.95 -15.92 -4.38
CA ALA A 99 -10.35 -15.67 -3.08
C ALA A 99 -10.08 -16.99 -2.35
N ASP A 100 -8.99 -17.03 -1.61
CA ASP A 100 -8.67 -18.13 -0.70
C ASP A 100 -9.08 -17.80 0.75
N ILE A 101 -9.17 -16.50 1.07
CA ILE A 101 -9.60 -15.97 2.37
C ILE A 101 -10.52 -14.77 2.15
N LEU A 102 -11.60 -14.68 2.94
CA LEU A 102 -12.41 -13.47 3.09
C LEU A 102 -12.54 -13.09 4.57
N LEU A 103 -12.08 -11.89 4.93
CA LEU A 103 -12.02 -11.38 6.30
C LEU A 103 -13.18 -10.43 6.61
N GLY A 104 -13.91 -10.68 7.70
CA GLY A 104 -15.02 -9.84 8.18
C GLY A 104 -14.65 -8.40 8.55
N GLY A 105 -13.36 -8.17 8.81
CA GLY A 105 -12.75 -6.90 9.14
C GLY A 105 -11.31 -7.15 9.56
N VAL A 106 -10.46 -6.13 9.49
CA VAL A 106 -9.02 -6.26 9.80
C VAL A 106 -8.57 -5.17 10.76
N SER A 107 -7.64 -5.53 11.65
CA SER A 107 -7.00 -4.60 12.57
C SER A 107 -5.86 -3.83 11.91
N TRP A 108 -5.26 -4.41 10.86
CA TRP A 108 -4.25 -3.80 10.00
C TRP A 108 -4.18 -4.56 8.66
N PHE A 109 -3.70 -3.89 7.61
CA PHE A 109 -3.46 -4.47 6.29
C PHE A 109 -2.22 -3.87 5.63
N GLU A 110 -1.61 -4.63 4.71
CA GLU A 110 -0.50 -4.19 3.87
C GLU A 110 -0.88 -4.23 2.40
N ASN A 111 -0.68 -3.11 1.72
CA ASN A 111 -1.13 -2.89 0.35
C ASN A 111 -2.66 -3.08 0.23
N PHE A 112 -3.26 -2.45 -0.76
CA PHE A 112 -4.67 -2.72 -1.01
C PHE A 112 -5.04 -2.40 -2.44
N ILE A 113 -6.06 -3.11 -2.92
CA ILE A 113 -6.73 -2.80 -4.18
C ILE A 113 -8.22 -2.99 -3.94
N GLN A 114 -9.01 -2.00 -4.32
CA GLN A 114 -10.45 -2.15 -4.33
C GLN A 114 -10.85 -3.04 -5.50
N VAL A 115 -11.36 -4.23 -5.22
CA VAL A 115 -11.72 -5.24 -6.23
C VAL A 115 -13.22 -5.30 -6.49
N SER A 116 -14.02 -4.65 -5.65
CA SER A 116 -15.43 -4.33 -5.90
C SER A 116 -15.87 -3.18 -4.98
N GLU A 117 -17.14 -2.78 -5.02
CA GLU A 117 -17.68 -1.76 -4.12
C GLU A 117 -17.38 -2.06 -2.63
N LYS A 118 -17.38 -3.34 -2.25
CA LYS A 118 -17.34 -3.80 -0.85
C LYS A 118 -16.14 -4.67 -0.50
N LEU A 119 -15.35 -5.08 -1.49
CA LEU A 119 -14.23 -5.99 -1.31
C LEU A 119 -12.91 -5.31 -1.65
N PHE A 120 -11.94 -5.58 -0.79
CA PHE A 120 -10.57 -5.10 -0.92
C PHE A 120 -9.64 -6.30 -0.87
N TRP A 121 -8.70 -6.35 -1.81
CA TRP A 121 -7.56 -7.25 -1.76
C TRP A 121 -6.47 -6.67 -0.85
N THR A 122 -5.68 -7.52 -0.20
CA THR A 122 -4.50 -7.14 0.59
C THR A 122 -3.40 -8.20 0.44
N SER A 123 -2.13 -7.81 0.54
CA SER A 123 -1.02 -8.79 0.55
C SER A 123 -0.71 -9.32 1.95
N ASN A 124 -1.06 -8.56 2.99
CA ASN A 124 -0.82 -8.97 4.38
C ASN A 124 -1.88 -8.36 5.30
N PHE A 125 -2.10 -8.94 6.48
CA PHE A 125 -3.14 -8.47 7.38
C PHE A 125 -2.91 -8.93 8.82
N SER A 126 -3.64 -8.31 9.75
CA SER A 126 -3.82 -8.85 11.09
C SER A 126 -5.28 -8.80 11.55
N GLY A 127 -5.66 -9.78 12.37
CA GLY A 127 -7.02 -9.96 12.88
C GLY A 127 -7.76 -11.12 12.20
N LEU A 128 -8.00 -12.20 12.95
CA LEU A 128 -8.65 -13.43 12.49
C LEU A 128 -10.03 -13.67 13.09
N GLN A 129 -10.55 -12.69 13.82
CA GLN A 129 -11.76 -12.83 14.64
C GLN A 129 -12.98 -13.31 13.86
N PHE A 130 -13.05 -13.06 12.55
CA PHE A 130 -14.05 -13.64 11.67
C PHE A 130 -13.47 -13.82 10.26
N THR A 131 -13.15 -15.07 9.92
CA THR A 131 -12.40 -15.42 8.73
C THR A 131 -13.10 -16.53 7.96
N VAL A 132 -13.54 -16.26 6.75
CA VAL A 132 -13.98 -17.29 5.81
C VAL A 132 -12.74 -17.87 5.14
N ILE A 133 -12.56 -19.18 5.23
CA ILE A 133 -11.47 -19.91 4.56
C ILE A 133 -12.09 -20.79 3.49
N PHE A 134 -11.66 -20.59 2.23
CA PHE A 134 -12.12 -21.39 1.11
C PHE A 134 -11.32 -22.69 0.99
N ARG A 135 -11.98 -23.76 0.53
CA ARG A 135 -11.44 -25.13 0.52
C ARG A 135 -10.10 -25.26 -0.20
N ASN A 136 -9.85 -24.44 -1.23
CA ASN A 136 -8.60 -24.45 -1.98
C ASN A 136 -7.36 -24.20 -1.09
N LEU A 137 -7.51 -23.46 0.01
CA LEU A 137 -6.41 -23.16 0.93
C LEU A 137 -6.17 -24.25 1.98
N PHE A 138 -7.12 -25.16 2.20
CA PHE A 138 -7.02 -26.15 3.28
C PHE A 138 -5.74 -26.99 3.19
N PRO A 139 -5.35 -27.56 2.03
CA PRO A 139 -4.13 -28.36 1.94
C PRO A 139 -2.88 -27.57 2.31
N ALA A 140 -2.81 -26.29 1.93
CA ALA A 140 -1.66 -25.43 2.26
C ALA A 140 -1.55 -25.19 3.78
N ILE A 141 -2.68 -24.95 4.46
CA ILE A 141 -2.72 -24.80 5.92
C ILE A 141 -2.30 -26.10 6.61
N LEU A 142 -2.82 -27.25 6.16
CA LEU A 142 -2.52 -28.55 6.77
C LEU A 142 -1.05 -28.96 6.63
N ASN A 143 -0.43 -28.62 5.49
CA ASN A 143 0.95 -28.97 5.20
C ASN A 143 1.97 -27.95 5.74
N SER A 144 1.52 -26.80 6.26
CA SER A 144 2.42 -25.77 6.78
C SER A 144 2.58 -25.87 8.31
N PRO A 145 3.83 -26.00 8.82
CA PRO A 145 4.11 -25.79 10.24
C PRO A 145 4.13 -24.29 10.55
N LEU A 146 3.65 -23.88 11.74
CA LEU A 146 3.80 -22.49 12.16
C LEU A 146 5.27 -22.21 12.49
N GLU A 147 5.83 -21.19 11.87
CA GLU A 147 7.14 -20.69 12.30
C GLU A 147 7.04 -20.11 13.72
N TYR A 148 8.01 -20.41 14.58
CA TYR A 148 7.93 -20.19 16.04
C TYR A 148 7.59 -18.74 16.45
N PHE A 149 7.92 -17.75 15.61
CA PHE A 149 7.69 -16.32 15.89
C PHE A 149 6.53 -15.70 15.10
N MET A 150 5.82 -16.49 14.28
CA MET A 150 4.77 -15.97 13.40
C MET A 150 3.39 -16.11 14.05
N ALA A 151 2.56 -15.08 13.91
CA ALA A 151 1.15 -15.17 14.27
C ALA A 151 0.33 -15.82 13.14
N ALA A 152 -0.84 -16.37 13.47
CA ALA A 152 -1.63 -17.17 12.53
C ALA A 152 -2.13 -16.36 11.32
N ASP A 153 -2.35 -15.06 11.47
CA ASP A 153 -2.72 -14.14 10.39
C ASP A 153 -1.60 -14.00 9.36
N TYR A 154 -0.37 -13.69 9.82
CA TYR A 154 0.81 -13.63 8.95
C TYR A 154 1.11 -14.99 8.30
N GLN A 155 0.89 -16.09 9.01
CA GLN A 155 1.03 -17.44 8.43
C GLN A 155 0.01 -17.68 7.32
N LEU A 156 -1.24 -17.23 7.47
CA LEU A 156 -2.25 -17.35 6.41
C LEU A 156 -1.89 -16.49 5.20
N ALA A 157 -1.48 -15.24 5.44
CA ALA A 157 -1.04 -14.33 4.37
C ALA A 157 0.16 -14.90 3.59
N SER A 158 1.07 -15.64 4.25
CA SER A 158 2.21 -16.25 3.56
C SER A 158 1.86 -17.46 2.69
N LEU A 159 0.64 -18.01 2.81
CA LEU A 159 0.20 -19.21 2.08
C LEU A 159 -0.57 -18.88 0.80
N THR A 160 -0.98 -17.63 0.59
CA THR A 160 -1.78 -17.23 -0.57
C THR A 160 -1.65 -15.74 -0.88
N ASP A 161 -1.71 -15.41 -2.17
CA ASP A 161 -1.85 -14.04 -2.66
C ASP A 161 -3.32 -13.60 -2.82
N ASN A 162 -4.30 -14.41 -2.40
CA ASN A 162 -5.73 -14.22 -2.69
C ASN A 162 -6.56 -13.91 -1.44
N VAL A 163 -6.07 -12.96 -0.65
CA VAL A 163 -6.74 -12.50 0.57
C VAL A 163 -7.62 -11.32 0.25
N MET A 164 -8.90 -11.42 0.64
CA MET A 164 -9.86 -10.33 0.56
C MET A 164 -10.42 -9.99 1.94
N PHE A 165 -10.89 -8.76 2.09
CA PHE A 165 -11.58 -8.33 3.28
C PHE A 165 -12.71 -7.37 2.93
N LEU A 166 -13.75 -7.35 3.78
CA LEU A 166 -14.92 -6.52 3.56
C LEU A 166 -14.65 -5.08 4.01
N TYR A 167 -15.30 -4.11 3.37
CA TYR A 167 -15.55 -2.79 3.95
C TYR A 167 -16.93 -2.27 3.49
N PRO A 168 -17.80 -1.77 4.38
CA PRO A 168 -17.61 -1.65 5.84
C PRO A 168 -17.41 -3.01 6.55
N PHE A 169 -16.68 -2.98 7.66
CA PHE A 169 -16.39 -4.19 8.45
C PHE A 169 -17.67 -4.72 9.07
N ILE A 170 -17.90 -6.03 8.98
CA ILE A 170 -18.98 -6.74 9.70
C ILE A 170 -18.53 -7.27 11.05
N SER A 171 -17.22 -7.29 11.29
CA SER A 171 -16.60 -7.96 12.42
C SER A 171 -15.42 -7.18 12.95
N ILE A 172 -15.37 -7.03 14.27
CA ILE A 172 -14.26 -6.45 15.03
C ILE A 172 -13.92 -7.34 16.23
N GLN A 173 -12.76 -7.09 16.84
CA GLN A 173 -12.39 -7.72 18.11
C GLN A 173 -12.88 -6.89 19.29
N LYS A 174 -13.62 -7.54 20.18
CA LYS A 174 -13.99 -7.00 21.48
C LYS A 174 -12.80 -7.02 22.41
N ASP A 175 -12.53 -5.87 23.01
CA ASP A 175 -11.40 -5.72 23.91
C ASP A 175 -11.73 -6.23 25.34
N TYR A 176 -10.94 -7.19 25.81
CA TYR A 176 -11.02 -7.72 27.18
C TYR A 176 -9.86 -7.25 28.07
N GLY A 177 -8.94 -6.44 27.55
CA GLY A 177 -7.74 -5.96 28.24
C GLY A 177 -6.59 -6.97 28.32
N TYR A 178 -6.69 -8.11 27.63
CA TYR A 178 -5.66 -9.15 27.58
C TYR A 178 -5.75 -10.00 26.29
N SER A 179 -4.64 -10.60 25.89
CA SER A 179 -4.50 -11.56 24.79
C SER A 179 -3.41 -12.60 25.11
N ASP A 180 -3.76 -13.89 25.02
CA ASP A 180 -2.79 -14.99 25.17
C ASP A 180 -1.99 -15.25 23.87
N ALA A 181 -2.46 -14.74 22.72
CA ALA A 181 -1.79 -14.89 21.43
C ALA A 181 -0.86 -13.71 21.11
N THR A 182 -1.17 -12.51 21.61
CA THR A 182 -0.43 -11.29 21.28
C THR A 182 -0.23 -10.42 22.52
N PRO A 183 0.87 -10.60 23.28
CA PRO A 183 1.09 -9.87 24.52
C PRO A 183 1.10 -8.33 24.38
N LYS A 184 1.46 -7.81 23.19
CA LYS A 184 1.43 -6.38 22.88
C LYS A 184 0.03 -5.76 22.99
N ASN A 185 -1.02 -6.59 22.94
CA ASN A 185 -2.42 -6.16 23.01
C ASN A 185 -2.98 -6.16 24.46
N ASN A 186 -2.14 -6.40 25.48
CA ASN A 186 -2.56 -6.52 26.89
C ASN A 186 -2.87 -5.18 27.58
N SER A 187 -3.40 -4.19 26.84
CA SER A 187 -3.89 -2.94 27.44
C SER A 187 -5.27 -2.61 26.87
N LYS A 188 -6.17 -2.21 27.78
CA LYS A 188 -7.55 -1.87 27.45
C LYS A 188 -7.61 -0.71 26.45
N GLY A 189 -8.43 -0.87 25.42
CA GLY A 189 -8.67 0.09 24.35
C GLY A 189 -7.77 -0.10 23.12
N ILE A 190 -6.65 -0.82 23.21
CA ILE A 190 -5.72 -0.96 22.08
C ILE A 190 -6.40 -1.65 20.90
N VAL A 191 -6.99 -2.82 21.12
CA VAL A 191 -7.51 -3.65 20.02
C VAL A 191 -8.69 -2.97 19.33
N ALA A 192 -9.63 -2.44 20.10
CA ALA A 192 -10.77 -1.71 19.54
C ALA A 192 -10.31 -0.49 18.72
N ASN A 193 -9.30 0.25 19.20
CA ASN A 193 -8.75 1.40 18.49
C ASN A 193 -8.05 1.03 17.19
N LEU A 194 -7.45 -0.16 17.09
CA LEU A 194 -6.84 -0.64 15.84
C LEU A 194 -7.89 -0.79 14.73
N PHE A 195 -9.02 -1.46 15.01
CA PHE A 195 -10.09 -1.62 14.04
C PHE A 195 -10.71 -0.27 13.63
N VAL A 196 -10.96 0.63 14.58
CA VAL A 196 -11.48 1.98 14.29
C VAL A 196 -10.50 2.76 13.41
N SER A 197 -9.22 2.74 13.77
CA SER A 197 -8.16 3.44 13.01
C SER A 197 -8.04 2.89 11.59
N THR A 198 -8.10 1.56 11.44
CA THR A 198 -7.99 0.89 10.15
C THR A 198 -9.23 1.12 9.28
N ALA A 199 -10.44 1.09 9.85
CA ALA A 199 -11.67 1.45 9.13
C ALA A 199 -11.68 2.91 8.68
N ASN A 200 -11.24 3.85 9.53
CA ASN A 200 -11.13 5.27 9.18
C ASN A 200 -10.10 5.50 8.07
N ARG A 201 -8.94 4.82 8.16
CA ARG A 201 -7.91 4.88 7.13
C ARG A 201 -8.42 4.36 5.79
N LEU A 202 -9.12 3.23 5.80
CA LEU A 202 -9.67 2.66 4.58
C LEU A 202 -10.75 3.54 3.96
N LYS A 203 -11.55 4.22 4.78
CA LYS A 203 -12.49 5.25 4.30
C LYS A 203 -11.76 6.30 3.47
N ILE A 204 -10.70 6.89 4.05
CA ILE A 204 -9.89 7.91 3.36
C ILE A 204 -9.31 7.34 2.06
N LEU A 205 -8.74 6.14 2.10
CA LEU A 205 -8.14 5.50 0.92
C LEU A 205 -9.17 5.18 -0.16
N LYS A 206 -10.39 4.79 0.21
CA LYS A 206 -11.52 4.62 -0.70
C LYS A 206 -11.91 5.96 -1.33
N ASP A 207 -12.04 7.03 -0.54
CA ASP A 207 -12.35 8.37 -1.04
C ASP A 207 -11.27 8.87 -2.02
N VAL A 208 -9.99 8.60 -1.74
CA VAL A 208 -8.87 8.87 -2.64
C VAL A 208 -8.98 8.04 -3.92
N ASN A 209 -9.32 6.75 -3.83
CA ASN A 209 -9.53 5.90 -5.01
C ASN A 209 -10.71 6.38 -5.87
N GLU A 210 -11.82 6.83 -5.28
CA GLU A 210 -12.94 7.41 -6.03
C GLU A 210 -12.57 8.75 -6.70
N THR A 211 -11.67 9.51 -6.07
CA THR A 211 -11.20 10.80 -6.59
C THR A 211 -10.18 10.62 -7.72
N PHE A 212 -9.19 9.76 -7.55
CA PHE A 212 -8.02 9.67 -8.43
C PHE A 212 -7.87 8.34 -9.17
N GLY A 213 -8.51 7.27 -8.71
CA GLY A 213 -8.41 5.93 -9.26
C GLY A 213 -8.82 5.87 -10.73
N VAL A 214 -8.72 4.67 -11.32
CA VAL A 214 -8.98 4.43 -12.74
C VAL A 214 -10.35 4.99 -13.12
N LYS A 215 -10.37 6.14 -13.80
CA LYS A 215 -11.55 6.66 -14.47
C LYS A 215 -11.45 6.26 -15.92
N ASN A 216 -12.59 6.03 -16.58
CA ASN A 216 -12.67 5.93 -18.04
C ASN A 216 -12.23 7.27 -18.67
N THR A 217 -10.93 7.55 -18.65
CA THR A 217 -10.35 8.65 -19.40
C THR A 217 -10.35 8.21 -20.85
N SER A 218 -11.10 8.94 -21.69
CA SER A 218 -10.95 8.90 -23.13
C SER A 218 -9.46 8.86 -23.45
N GLN A 219 -9.00 7.87 -24.23
CA GLN A 219 -7.61 7.78 -24.66
C GLN A 219 -7.20 9.12 -25.26
N ALA A 220 -6.38 9.87 -24.52
CA ALA A 220 -5.86 11.12 -25.03
C ALA A 220 -4.98 10.78 -26.23
N THR A 221 -5.18 11.48 -27.35
CA THR A 221 -4.32 11.32 -28.52
C THR A 221 -2.94 11.85 -28.15
N ILE A 222 -1.97 10.93 -28.01
CA ILE A 222 -0.59 11.29 -27.69
C ILE A 222 0.01 11.93 -28.96
N PRO A 223 0.56 13.16 -28.87
CA PRO A 223 1.23 13.79 -29.99
C PRO A 223 2.49 13.00 -30.39
N PRO A 224 3.02 13.18 -31.60
CA PRO A 224 4.32 12.64 -31.99
C PRO A 224 5.41 13.04 -30.98
N LEU A 225 6.09 12.05 -30.41
CA LEU A 225 7.07 12.23 -29.34
C LEU A 225 8.47 12.64 -29.85
N GLU A 226 8.69 12.59 -31.16
CA GLU A 226 10.01 12.71 -31.81
C GLU A 226 10.70 14.03 -31.44
N ASN A 227 9.95 15.14 -31.43
CA ASN A 227 10.48 16.50 -31.25
C ASN A 227 10.15 17.11 -29.88
N ILE A 228 9.77 16.29 -28.89
CA ILE A 228 9.51 16.77 -27.53
C ILE A 228 10.82 16.81 -26.76
N THR A 229 11.14 17.97 -26.21
CA THR A 229 12.24 18.22 -25.28
C THR A 229 11.68 18.90 -24.04
N ILE A 230 12.13 18.47 -22.85
CA ILE A 230 11.66 19.00 -21.56
C ILE A 230 12.81 19.75 -20.87
N PRO A 231 12.61 21.01 -20.45
CA PRO A 231 13.56 21.71 -19.59
C PRO A 231 13.89 20.91 -18.34
N THR A 232 15.17 20.59 -18.16
CA THR A 232 15.65 19.69 -17.11
C THR A 232 16.72 20.40 -16.30
N TYR A 233 16.39 20.72 -15.05
CA TYR A 233 17.28 21.43 -14.15
C TYR A 233 17.92 20.45 -13.18
N VAL A 234 19.25 20.32 -13.26
CA VAL A 234 20.04 19.43 -12.41
C VAL A 234 20.70 20.23 -11.30
N ILE A 235 20.33 19.95 -10.05
CA ILE A 235 20.91 20.57 -8.86
C ILE A 235 22.24 19.90 -8.55
N ASN A 236 23.32 20.69 -8.48
CA ASN A 236 24.65 20.17 -8.15
C ASN A 236 25.45 21.22 -7.35
N LEU A 237 26.17 20.75 -6.32
CA LEU A 237 27.17 21.58 -5.64
C LEU A 237 28.49 21.58 -6.43
N PRO A 238 29.12 22.74 -6.70
CA PRO A 238 30.31 22.82 -7.56
C PRO A 238 31.48 21.91 -7.13
N GLU A 239 31.63 21.68 -5.83
CA GLU A 239 32.65 20.81 -5.24
C GLU A 239 32.43 19.31 -5.50
N ARG A 240 31.22 18.88 -5.89
CA ARG A 240 30.87 17.46 -6.14
C ARG A 240 31.17 17.05 -7.57
N VAL A 241 32.43 17.15 -7.94
CA VAL A 241 32.89 16.94 -9.32
C VAL A 241 32.55 15.54 -9.83
N GLU A 242 32.56 14.53 -8.96
CA GLU A 242 32.21 13.14 -9.26
C GLU A 242 30.72 12.93 -9.49
N ARG A 243 29.85 13.60 -8.71
CA ARG A 243 28.39 13.56 -8.94
C ARG A 243 28.03 14.32 -10.20
N LEU A 244 28.67 15.47 -10.46
CA LEU A 244 28.52 16.21 -11.71
C LEU A 244 28.89 15.37 -12.94
N GLN A 245 30.00 14.63 -12.88
CA GLN A 245 30.39 13.70 -13.95
C GLN A 245 29.37 12.57 -14.13
N HIS A 246 28.92 11.99 -13.01
CA HIS A 246 27.89 10.95 -13.02
C HIS A 246 26.60 11.44 -13.66
N ILE A 247 26.04 12.55 -13.22
CA ILE A 247 24.74 13.02 -13.72
C ILE A 247 24.81 13.44 -15.19
N LYS A 248 25.93 14.04 -15.63
CA LYS A 248 26.17 14.31 -17.07
C LYS A 248 26.16 13.04 -17.90
N SER A 249 26.69 11.93 -17.39
CA SER A 249 26.67 10.64 -18.08
C SER A 249 25.25 10.06 -18.20
N GLN A 250 24.38 10.31 -17.22
CA GLN A 250 23.00 9.83 -17.25
C GLN A 250 22.17 10.49 -18.35
N PHE A 251 22.43 11.76 -18.65
CA PHE A 251 21.71 12.53 -19.67
C PHE A 251 22.43 12.57 -21.04
N ALA A 252 23.60 11.95 -21.16
CA ALA A 252 24.32 11.89 -22.42
C ALA A 252 23.49 11.18 -23.48
N GLU A 253 23.42 11.76 -24.68
CA GLU A 253 22.69 11.21 -25.84
C GLU A 253 21.18 11.05 -25.64
N LYS A 254 20.57 11.87 -24.75
CA LYS A 254 19.13 11.91 -24.49
C LYS A 254 18.51 13.26 -24.89
N PRO A 255 18.24 13.50 -26.19
CA PRO A 255 17.78 14.80 -26.71
C PRO A 255 16.40 15.25 -26.20
N GLU A 256 15.65 14.35 -25.56
CA GLU A 256 14.40 14.64 -24.86
C GLU A 256 14.58 15.51 -23.60
N PHE A 257 15.81 15.73 -23.13
CA PHE A 257 16.12 16.60 -21.99
C PHE A 257 16.96 17.81 -22.42
N ASP A 258 16.47 19.02 -22.15
CA ASP A 258 17.28 20.24 -22.24
C ASP A 258 17.92 20.52 -20.88
N VAL A 259 19.14 20.01 -20.68
CA VAL A 259 19.78 19.96 -19.37
C VAL A 259 20.49 21.26 -19.03
N THR A 260 20.04 21.91 -17.96
CA THR A 260 20.72 23.02 -17.30
C THR A 260 21.28 22.59 -15.95
N ILE A 261 22.59 22.69 -15.77
CA ILE A 261 23.21 22.50 -14.45
C ILE A 261 22.99 23.75 -13.61
N VAL A 262 22.28 23.61 -12.50
CA VAL A 262 22.00 24.68 -11.56
C VAL A 262 22.90 24.53 -10.35
N GLU A 263 23.75 25.53 -10.12
CA GLU A 263 24.54 25.62 -8.88
C GLU A 263 23.59 25.70 -7.68
N ALA A 264 23.70 24.71 -6.80
CA ALA A 264 22.90 24.57 -5.60
C ALA A 264 23.19 25.69 -4.59
N CYS A 265 22.14 26.18 -3.94
CA CYS A 265 22.23 27.13 -2.84
C CYS A 265 22.90 26.45 -1.63
N LYS A 266 24.07 26.96 -1.22
CA LYS A 266 24.79 26.47 -0.05
C LYS A 266 24.14 26.97 1.23
N HIS A 267 23.91 26.04 2.15
CA HIS A 267 23.43 26.33 3.50
C HIS A 267 24.07 25.35 4.50
N GLU A 268 24.11 25.70 5.78
CA GLU A 268 24.61 24.80 6.84
C GLU A 268 23.73 23.56 7.03
N ILE A 269 22.43 23.69 6.69
CA ILE A 269 21.45 22.61 6.63
C ILE A 269 21.22 22.28 5.15
N GLY A 270 21.71 21.13 4.68
CA GLY A 270 21.65 20.78 3.25
C GLY A 270 20.21 20.69 2.71
N ALA A 271 19.25 20.18 3.49
CA ALA A 271 17.84 20.14 3.10
C ALA A 271 17.24 21.54 2.84
N TYR A 272 17.65 22.53 3.63
CA TYR A 272 17.26 23.93 3.43
C TYR A 272 17.88 24.50 2.15
N GLY A 273 19.17 24.26 1.92
CA GLY A 273 19.86 24.65 0.69
C GLY A 273 19.26 23.99 -0.57
N LEU A 274 18.85 22.73 -0.47
CA LEU A 274 18.13 22.02 -1.52
C LEU A 274 16.79 22.71 -1.83
N TRP A 275 16.00 23.05 -0.82
CA TRP A 275 14.73 23.76 -1.01
C TRP A 275 14.92 25.13 -1.66
N GLN A 276 15.93 25.91 -1.23
CA GLN A 276 16.27 27.18 -1.88
C GLN A 276 16.67 27.00 -3.35
N SER A 277 17.38 25.92 -3.68
CA SER A 277 17.74 25.57 -5.06
C SER A 277 16.51 25.25 -5.90
N ILE A 278 15.53 24.54 -5.33
CA ILE A 278 14.23 24.29 -5.96
C ILE A 278 13.51 25.61 -6.24
N LEU A 279 13.39 26.52 -5.26
CA LEU A 279 12.76 27.84 -5.47
C LEU A 279 13.44 28.65 -6.58
N LYS A 280 14.78 28.62 -6.64
CA LYS A 280 15.56 29.24 -7.73
C LYS A 280 15.16 28.65 -9.08
N ILE A 281 15.06 27.33 -9.20
CA ILE A 281 14.64 26.65 -10.43
C ILE A 281 13.20 27.02 -10.81
N ILE A 282 12.27 27.05 -9.85
CA ILE A 282 10.88 27.42 -10.14
C ILE A 282 10.78 28.85 -10.68
N ASN A 283 11.56 29.80 -10.14
CA ASN A 283 11.62 31.15 -10.70
C ASN A 283 12.16 31.16 -12.14
N MET A 284 13.22 30.40 -12.43
CA MET A 284 13.73 30.26 -13.81
C MET A 284 12.68 29.70 -14.76
N ALA A 285 11.93 28.69 -14.32
CA ALA A 285 10.86 28.08 -15.11
C ALA A 285 9.69 29.06 -15.37
N VAL A 286 9.35 29.89 -14.38
CA VAL A 286 8.36 30.96 -14.52
C VAL A 286 8.84 32.01 -15.52
N ASP A 287 10.09 32.46 -15.42
CA ASP A 287 10.67 33.46 -16.33
C ASP A 287 10.75 32.96 -17.78
N ASN A 288 10.96 31.65 -17.97
CA ASN A 288 10.99 30.98 -19.27
C ASN A 288 9.59 30.64 -19.82
N ASP A 289 8.52 30.89 -19.05
CA ASP A 289 7.14 30.49 -19.37
C ASP A 289 6.93 28.98 -19.53
N ASP A 290 7.77 28.15 -18.87
CA ASP A 290 7.75 26.69 -18.98
C ASP A 290 6.40 26.09 -18.49
N ASP A 291 5.81 25.18 -19.27
CA ASP A 291 4.57 24.47 -18.90
C ASP A 291 4.82 23.21 -18.05
N VAL A 292 5.98 22.60 -18.25
CA VAL A 292 6.45 21.40 -17.56
C VAL A 292 7.96 21.43 -17.49
N ILE A 293 8.50 21.09 -16.32
CA ILE A 293 9.95 20.99 -16.10
C ILE A 293 10.28 19.68 -15.40
N ILE A 294 11.54 19.29 -15.46
CA ILE A 294 12.11 18.25 -14.61
C ILE A 294 13.10 18.90 -13.65
N ILE A 295 12.95 18.61 -12.37
CA ILE A 295 13.99 18.87 -11.36
C ILE A 295 14.67 17.55 -11.05
N CYS A 296 16.00 17.55 -11.10
CA CYS A 296 16.82 16.38 -10.93
C CYS A 296 17.96 16.66 -9.92
N GLU A 297 18.25 15.72 -9.04
CA GLU A 297 19.42 15.77 -8.17
C GLU A 297 20.64 15.09 -8.84
N ASP A 298 21.84 15.51 -8.45
CA ASP A 298 23.12 14.99 -8.97
C ASP A 298 23.42 13.52 -8.60
N ASP A 299 22.58 12.87 -7.78
CA ASP A 299 22.62 11.40 -7.54
C ASP A 299 21.60 10.59 -8.33
N HIS A 300 20.77 11.20 -9.17
CA HIS A 300 19.88 10.46 -10.03
C HIS A 300 20.62 9.45 -10.92
N GLN A 301 20.01 8.28 -11.10
CA GLN A 301 20.43 7.26 -12.04
C GLN A 301 19.22 6.67 -12.77
N PHE A 302 19.29 6.57 -14.09
CA PHE A 302 18.27 5.87 -14.87
C PHE A 302 18.32 4.37 -14.60
N THR A 303 17.15 3.74 -14.51
CA THR A 303 17.03 2.28 -14.48
C THR A 303 17.04 1.70 -15.90
N SER A 304 17.03 0.37 -16.00
CA SER A 304 16.83 -0.32 -17.29
C SER A 304 15.45 -0.13 -17.88
N ASP A 305 14.46 0.30 -17.09
CA ASP A 305 13.08 0.51 -17.54
C ASP A 305 12.86 1.91 -18.14
N TYR A 306 13.89 2.75 -18.13
CA TYR A 306 13.86 4.03 -18.82
C TYR A 306 13.82 3.85 -20.35
N SER A 307 12.82 4.46 -20.98
CA SER A 307 12.86 4.84 -22.39
C SER A 307 12.22 6.20 -22.61
N LYS A 308 12.62 6.90 -23.68
CA LYS A 308 12.03 8.17 -24.09
C LYS A 308 10.51 8.04 -24.24
N GLU A 309 10.06 6.99 -24.91
CA GLU A 309 8.65 6.75 -25.20
C GLU A 309 7.86 6.50 -23.90
N TYR A 310 8.42 5.68 -22.99
CA TYR A 310 7.78 5.39 -21.71
C TYR A 310 7.66 6.65 -20.86
N LEU A 311 8.74 7.43 -20.73
CA LEU A 311 8.73 8.66 -19.94
C LEU A 311 7.74 9.68 -20.51
N LEU A 312 7.89 10.05 -21.79
CA LEU A 312 7.10 11.12 -22.38
C LEU A 312 5.61 10.78 -22.43
N LYS A 313 5.27 9.53 -22.76
CA LYS A 313 3.88 9.06 -22.68
C LYS A 313 3.31 9.25 -21.28
N ASN A 314 4.02 8.82 -20.24
CA ASN A 314 3.51 8.93 -18.89
C ASN A 314 3.44 10.36 -18.37
N ILE A 315 4.34 11.26 -18.79
CA ILE A 315 4.24 12.70 -18.48
C ILE A 315 2.96 13.28 -19.10
N ILE A 316 2.75 13.07 -20.39
CA ILE A 316 1.59 13.60 -21.11
C ILE A 316 0.28 13.05 -20.52
N GLU A 317 0.20 11.74 -20.28
CA GLU A 317 -0.99 11.14 -19.70
C GLU A 317 -1.22 11.56 -18.25
N ALA A 318 -0.17 11.73 -17.44
CA ALA A 318 -0.30 12.25 -16.07
C ALA A 318 -0.84 13.68 -16.07
N HIS A 319 -0.41 14.53 -17.01
CA HIS A 319 -0.99 15.87 -17.20
C HIS A 319 -2.49 15.80 -17.48
N TYR A 320 -2.93 14.96 -18.43
CA TYR A 320 -4.35 14.79 -18.74
C TYR A 320 -5.16 14.22 -17.58
N GLN A 321 -4.53 13.44 -16.69
CA GLN A 321 -5.13 12.97 -15.44
C GLN A 321 -5.09 14.01 -14.31
N GLY A 322 -4.60 15.22 -14.59
CA GLY A 322 -4.58 16.31 -13.62
C GLY A 322 -3.48 16.19 -12.58
N ALA A 323 -2.38 15.47 -12.84
CA ALA A 323 -1.21 15.45 -11.94
C ALA A 323 -0.64 16.87 -11.74
N SER A 324 -0.21 17.18 -10.52
CA SER A 324 0.59 18.37 -10.19
C SER A 324 2.08 18.07 -10.22
N TYR A 325 2.47 16.84 -9.85
CA TYR A 325 3.80 16.31 -10.12
C TYR A 325 3.78 14.80 -10.36
N LEU A 326 4.82 14.33 -11.03
CA LEU A 326 5.09 12.91 -11.29
C LEU A 326 6.54 12.59 -10.88
N SER A 327 6.73 11.62 -9.99
CA SER A 327 8.07 11.13 -9.63
C SER A 327 8.49 9.97 -10.53
N GLY A 328 9.76 9.98 -10.95
CA GLY A 328 10.37 8.90 -11.73
C GLY A 328 10.64 7.62 -10.93
N GLY A 329 10.62 7.71 -9.59
CA GLY A 329 10.76 6.61 -8.65
C GLY A 329 10.75 7.14 -7.21
N THR A 330 10.63 6.28 -6.21
CA THR A 330 10.61 6.69 -4.80
C THR A 330 11.31 5.66 -3.93
N GLY A 331 12.08 6.12 -2.96
CA GLY A 331 12.71 5.27 -1.95
C GLY A 331 11.72 4.81 -0.89
N ARG A 332 10.65 5.56 -0.63
CA ARG A 332 9.64 5.14 0.36
C ARG A 332 8.28 5.79 0.12
N PHE A 333 7.23 5.03 0.42
CA PHE A 333 5.84 5.50 0.48
C PHE A 333 5.01 4.65 1.45
N GLY A 334 3.89 5.21 1.93
CA GLY A 334 2.97 4.52 2.84
C GLY A 334 1.94 3.66 2.12
N TYR A 335 1.13 4.27 1.26
CA TYR A 335 0.05 3.62 0.49
C TYR A 335 0.19 3.96 -0.98
N ALA A 336 -0.20 3.04 -1.84
CA ALA A 336 -0.29 3.27 -3.28
C ALA A 336 -1.65 2.82 -3.81
N ILE A 337 -2.21 3.61 -4.73
CA ILE A 337 -3.44 3.31 -5.45
C ILE A 337 -3.11 3.29 -6.94
N PRO A 338 -3.36 2.18 -7.66
CA PRO A 338 -3.17 2.12 -9.09
C PRO A 338 -4.11 3.11 -9.81
N LEU A 339 -3.55 3.97 -10.66
CA LEU A 339 -4.31 4.88 -11.53
C LEU A 339 -4.31 4.37 -12.97
N THR A 340 -3.19 3.76 -13.37
CA THR A 340 -3.04 2.97 -14.59
C THR A 340 -2.10 1.79 -14.32
N GLU A 341 -1.73 1.04 -15.35
CA GLU A 341 -0.69 0.02 -15.24
C GLU A 341 0.64 0.58 -14.71
N ASN A 342 0.97 1.82 -15.07
CA ASN A 342 2.30 2.41 -14.90
C ASN A 342 2.36 3.63 -13.98
N ARG A 343 1.22 4.09 -13.46
CA ARG A 343 1.11 5.28 -12.60
C ARG A 343 0.30 4.98 -11.36
N TYR A 344 0.84 5.40 -10.22
CA TYR A 344 0.27 5.16 -8.91
C TYR A 344 0.14 6.47 -8.16
N TRP A 345 -1.02 6.72 -7.57
CA TRP A 345 -1.11 7.71 -6.50
C TRP A 345 -0.43 7.15 -5.28
N VAL A 346 0.34 7.97 -4.56
CA VAL A 346 0.91 7.59 -3.27
C VAL A 346 0.65 8.68 -2.24
N ASN A 347 0.57 8.31 -0.96
CA ASN A 347 0.33 9.27 0.11
C ASN A 347 1.53 10.22 0.34
N HIS A 348 2.75 9.74 0.12
CA HIS A 348 3.97 10.55 0.09
C HIS A 348 5.03 9.87 -0.77
N CYS A 349 6.00 10.65 -1.26
CA CYS A 349 7.24 10.14 -1.86
C CYS A 349 8.42 10.56 -0.96
N LEU A 350 9.42 9.71 -0.79
CA LEU A 350 10.74 10.07 -0.26
C LEU A 350 11.79 9.70 -1.31
N SER A 351 12.93 10.39 -1.32
CA SER A 351 13.91 10.37 -2.40
C SER A 351 13.28 10.89 -3.70
N ALA A 352 13.13 12.21 -3.82
CA ALA A 352 12.59 12.86 -5.02
C ALA A 352 13.70 13.33 -5.99
N GLN A 353 14.66 12.46 -6.30
CA GLN A 353 15.81 12.78 -7.17
C GLN A 353 15.45 13.09 -8.63
N PHE A 354 14.23 12.75 -9.07
CA PHE A 354 13.74 13.02 -10.43
C PHE A 354 12.24 13.29 -10.35
N VAL A 355 11.86 14.56 -10.48
CA VAL A 355 10.47 15.02 -10.37
C VAL A 355 10.10 15.84 -11.58
N VAL A 356 9.01 15.44 -12.24
CA VAL A 356 8.34 16.23 -13.27
C VAL A 356 7.32 17.13 -12.58
N LEU A 357 7.45 18.44 -12.76
CA LEU A 357 6.55 19.44 -12.19
C LEU A 357 5.75 20.13 -13.30
N TYR A 358 4.44 20.24 -13.11
CA TYR A 358 3.57 20.99 -14.03
C TYR A 358 3.36 22.41 -13.53
N LYS A 359 3.27 23.38 -14.45
CA LYS A 359 3.19 24.83 -14.20
C LYS A 359 2.21 25.25 -13.10
N LYS A 360 1.07 24.56 -12.99
CA LYS A 360 0.06 24.83 -11.95
C LYS A 360 0.59 24.70 -10.51
N LEU A 361 1.65 23.94 -10.30
CA LEU A 361 2.26 23.74 -8.98
C LEU A 361 3.32 24.80 -8.65
N PHE A 362 3.85 25.52 -9.65
CA PHE A 362 4.89 26.53 -9.46
C PHE A 362 4.49 27.64 -8.48
N PRO A 363 3.34 28.33 -8.63
CA PRO A 363 2.96 29.37 -7.68
C PRO A 363 2.71 28.81 -6.27
N VAL A 364 2.26 27.55 -6.16
CA VAL A 364 2.04 26.89 -4.86
C VAL A 364 3.38 26.71 -4.15
N ILE A 365 4.39 26.15 -4.85
CA ILE A 365 5.75 25.97 -4.33
C ILE A 365 6.36 27.31 -3.89
N LEU A 366 6.25 28.35 -4.71
CA LEU A 366 6.79 29.68 -4.40
C LEU A 366 6.11 30.34 -3.19
N SER A 367 4.85 30.00 -2.91
CA SER A 367 4.07 30.56 -1.80
C SER A 367 4.15 29.76 -0.50
N GLU A 368 4.70 28.54 -0.54
CA GLU A 368 4.71 27.64 0.61
C GLU A 368 5.63 28.18 1.72
N PRO A 369 5.12 28.40 2.94
CA PRO A 369 5.96 28.78 4.07
C PRO A 369 6.95 27.66 4.43
N TYR A 370 8.19 28.02 4.72
CA TYR A 370 9.21 27.05 5.12
C TYR A 370 10.17 27.66 6.16
N ASP A 371 10.81 26.78 6.92
CA ASP A 371 11.88 27.11 7.87
C ASP A 371 13.03 26.11 7.73
N GLU A 372 13.97 26.12 8.68
CA GLU A 372 15.15 25.25 8.71
C GLU A 372 14.85 23.75 8.88
N THR A 373 13.60 23.38 9.15
CA THR A 373 13.14 21.98 9.24
C THR A 373 12.62 21.42 7.90
N VAL A 374 12.65 22.22 6.84
CA VAL A 374 12.12 21.85 5.52
C VAL A 374 12.75 20.58 4.96
N VAL A 375 11.91 19.71 4.39
CA VAL A 375 12.31 18.51 3.64
C VAL A 375 11.51 18.49 2.34
N ALA A 376 12.19 18.71 1.21
CA ALA A 376 11.55 18.92 -0.11
C ALA A 376 10.52 17.84 -0.45
N ASP A 377 10.86 16.57 -0.26
CA ASP A 377 10.00 15.41 -0.53
C ASP A 377 8.68 15.43 0.25
N LEU A 378 8.74 15.88 1.51
CA LEU A 378 7.56 16.03 2.36
C LEU A 378 6.73 17.24 1.95
N VAL A 379 7.39 18.36 1.61
CA VAL A 379 6.69 19.55 1.13
C VAL A 379 5.89 19.24 -0.14
N TYR A 380 6.48 18.58 -1.14
CA TYR A 380 5.74 18.14 -2.33
C TYR A 380 4.52 17.28 -1.98
N SER A 381 4.67 16.42 -0.96
CA SER A 381 3.60 15.54 -0.50
C SER A 381 2.49 16.32 0.22
N ASP A 382 2.81 17.41 0.90
CA ASP A 382 1.85 18.19 1.69
C ASP A 382 1.10 19.24 0.85
N ILE A 383 1.77 19.89 -0.10
CA ILE A 383 1.16 20.98 -0.90
C ILE A 383 0.18 20.50 -1.98
N THR A 384 0.15 19.20 -2.30
CA THR A 384 -0.77 18.66 -3.31
C THR A 384 -1.10 17.19 -3.11
N SER A 385 -2.39 16.82 -3.24
CA SER A 385 -2.82 15.42 -3.35
C SER A 385 -2.75 14.86 -4.77
N ASN A 386 -2.65 15.73 -5.80
CA ASN A 386 -2.53 15.34 -7.21
C ASN A 386 -1.08 14.94 -7.53
N LYS A 387 -0.64 13.81 -6.99
CA LYS A 387 0.72 13.31 -7.15
C LYS A 387 0.72 11.89 -7.68
N MET A 388 1.73 11.58 -8.48
CA MET A 388 1.89 10.27 -9.09
C MET A 388 3.35 9.80 -8.98
N VAL A 389 3.52 8.49 -8.93
CA VAL A 389 4.82 7.81 -9.03
C VAL A 389 4.74 6.84 -10.20
N LEU A 390 5.81 6.78 -11.00
CA LEU A 390 5.95 5.77 -12.04
C LEU A 390 6.27 4.41 -11.44
N TYR A 391 5.75 3.35 -12.03
CA TYR A 391 6.28 2.01 -11.84
C TYR A 391 6.11 1.20 -13.15
N PRO A 392 7.14 0.52 -13.68
CA PRO A 392 8.50 0.42 -13.17
C PRO A 392 9.19 1.78 -13.00
N PHE A 393 10.10 1.87 -12.02
CA PHE A 393 10.85 3.10 -11.78
C PHE A 393 11.75 3.36 -12.97
N ILE A 394 11.80 4.61 -13.44
CA ILE A 394 12.82 5.06 -14.39
C ILE A 394 14.02 5.69 -13.69
N SER A 395 13.87 6.00 -12.40
CA SER A 395 14.83 6.80 -11.65
C SER A 395 15.02 6.22 -10.25
N ILE A 396 16.28 6.01 -9.89
CA ILE A 396 16.73 5.68 -8.54
C ILE A 396 17.86 6.63 -8.11
N GLN A 397 18.24 6.59 -6.85
CA GLN A 397 19.43 7.30 -6.35
C GLN A 397 20.65 6.39 -6.34
N LYS A 398 21.77 6.91 -6.84
CA LYS A 398 23.08 6.28 -6.68
C LYS A 398 23.63 6.58 -5.29
N ASP A 399 23.96 5.53 -4.56
CA ASP A 399 24.63 5.65 -3.25
C ASP A 399 26.12 6.03 -3.43
N PHE A 400 26.44 7.31 -3.25
CA PHE A 400 27.82 7.81 -3.23
C PHE A 400 28.52 7.59 -1.87
N GLY A 401 27.82 7.03 -0.88
CA GLY A 401 28.31 6.84 0.48
C GLY A 401 28.29 8.10 1.34
N TYR A 402 27.70 9.20 0.86
CA TYR A 402 27.49 10.41 1.64
C TYR A 402 26.27 11.24 1.15
N SER A 403 25.73 12.09 2.02
CA SER A 403 24.69 13.09 1.75
C SER A 403 24.80 14.27 2.74
N ASP A 404 24.62 15.49 2.23
CA ASP A 404 24.45 16.72 3.01
C ASP A 404 22.99 16.99 3.39
N VAL A 405 22.05 16.35 2.70
CA VAL A 405 20.61 16.46 2.94
C VAL A 405 20.17 15.46 4.01
N THR A 406 20.67 14.22 3.96
CA THR A 406 20.16 13.11 4.77
C THR A 406 21.28 12.40 5.54
N GLU A 407 21.37 12.64 6.85
CA GLU A 407 22.44 12.11 7.71
C GLU A 407 22.51 10.57 7.72
N ILE A 408 21.37 9.87 7.64
CA ILE A 408 21.36 8.40 7.69
C ILE A 408 22.12 7.76 6.53
N HIS A 409 22.24 8.45 5.38
CA HIS A 409 23.02 7.97 4.24
C HIS A 409 24.52 7.92 4.55
N ASN A 410 25.01 8.77 5.46
CA ASN A 410 26.40 8.80 5.89
C ASN A 410 26.76 7.67 6.86
N THR A 411 25.75 7.17 7.60
CA THR A 411 25.96 6.19 8.69
C THR A 411 25.54 4.77 8.31
N SER A 412 24.70 4.63 7.28
CA SER A 412 24.10 3.34 6.89
C SER A 412 24.36 3.04 5.41
N LYS A 413 25.52 2.45 5.09
CA LYS A 413 25.89 2.07 3.73
C LYS A 413 24.83 1.17 3.08
N GLY A 414 24.42 1.49 1.85
CA GLY A 414 23.43 0.72 1.09
C GLY A 414 21.98 0.93 1.51
N ILE A 415 21.70 1.87 2.41
CA ILE A 415 20.33 2.19 2.83
C ILE A 415 19.48 2.66 1.64
N VAL A 416 20.05 3.49 0.77
CA VAL A 416 19.37 4.03 -0.43
C VAL A 416 18.91 2.89 -1.34
N ASN A 417 19.82 1.98 -1.71
CA ASN A 417 19.51 0.84 -2.55
C ASN A 417 18.41 -0.05 -1.94
N ARG A 418 18.43 -0.23 -0.61
CA ARG A 418 17.42 -1.02 0.10
C ARG A 418 16.04 -0.36 0.04
N LEU A 419 15.98 0.95 0.27
CA LEU A 419 14.74 1.73 0.24
C LEU A 419 14.05 1.61 -1.13
N PHE A 420 14.79 1.84 -2.22
CA PHE A 420 14.26 1.66 -3.57
C PHE A 420 13.81 0.22 -3.84
N ALA A 421 14.62 -0.78 -3.50
CA ALA A 421 14.27 -2.20 -3.71
C ALA A 421 13.01 -2.63 -2.91
N GLU A 422 12.81 -2.10 -1.71
CA GLU A 422 11.61 -2.34 -0.91
C GLU A 422 10.37 -1.68 -1.55
N SER A 423 10.50 -0.44 -2.02
CA SER A 423 9.43 0.30 -2.70
C SER A 423 9.05 -0.34 -4.04
N GLU A 424 10.03 -0.80 -4.82
CA GLU A 424 9.80 -1.54 -6.07
C GLU A 424 9.08 -2.87 -5.81
N ARG A 425 9.52 -3.65 -4.81
CA ARG A 425 8.85 -4.91 -4.45
C ARG A 425 7.38 -4.67 -4.08
N LYS A 426 7.13 -3.59 -3.33
CA LYS A 426 5.77 -3.23 -2.91
C LYS A 426 4.89 -2.84 -4.11
N LEU A 427 5.39 -2.02 -5.03
CA LEU A 427 4.65 -1.65 -6.25
C LEU A 427 4.51 -2.83 -7.22
N ASP A 428 5.48 -3.73 -7.32
CA ASP A 428 5.38 -4.98 -8.08
C ASP A 428 4.22 -5.85 -7.57
N THR A 429 4.15 -6.06 -6.25
CA THR A 429 3.06 -6.79 -5.60
C THR A 429 1.71 -6.15 -5.91
N ILE A 430 1.60 -4.82 -5.81
CA ILE A 430 0.38 -4.09 -6.14
C ILE A 430 0.06 -4.21 -7.64
N GLN A 431 1.02 -4.04 -8.55
CA GLN A 431 0.79 -4.11 -9.99
C GLN A 431 0.30 -5.51 -10.41
N LYS A 432 0.89 -6.57 -9.85
CA LYS A 432 0.47 -7.96 -10.10
C LYS A 432 -0.98 -8.19 -9.68
N ALA A 433 -1.33 -7.74 -8.47
CA ALA A 433 -2.71 -7.83 -7.99
C ALA A 433 -3.66 -6.97 -8.84
N PHE A 434 -3.25 -5.76 -9.22
CA PHE A 434 -4.03 -4.87 -10.07
C PHE A 434 -4.31 -5.54 -11.41
N LYS A 435 -3.29 -6.00 -12.14
CA LYS A 435 -3.44 -6.73 -13.40
C LYS A 435 -4.38 -7.93 -13.27
N LYS A 436 -4.27 -8.68 -12.18
CA LYS A 436 -5.12 -9.84 -11.91
C LYS A 436 -6.60 -9.45 -11.80
N TYR A 437 -6.93 -8.40 -11.06
CA TYR A 437 -8.32 -8.02 -10.80
C TYR A 437 -8.88 -6.98 -11.80
N SER A 438 -8.04 -6.31 -12.59
CA SER A 438 -8.45 -5.47 -13.72
C SER A 438 -8.83 -6.30 -14.95
N SER A 439 -8.08 -7.38 -15.23
CA SER A 439 -8.29 -8.22 -16.42
C SER A 439 -9.59 -9.02 -16.39
N THR A 440 -10.21 -9.13 -15.22
CA THR A 440 -11.52 -9.76 -15.04
C THR A 440 -12.69 -8.78 -15.23
N GLY A 441 -12.43 -7.51 -15.58
CA GLY A 441 -13.46 -6.48 -15.81
C GLY A 441 -14.03 -5.87 -14.52
N ASP A 442 -13.32 -6.05 -13.40
CA ASP A 442 -13.92 -6.05 -12.06
C ASP A 442 -13.49 -4.91 -11.14
N ILE A 443 -12.54 -4.07 -11.55
CA ILE A 443 -12.36 -2.80 -10.84
C ILE A 443 -13.64 -2.03 -11.03
N ALA A 444 -14.24 -1.55 -9.94
CA ALA A 444 -15.40 -0.69 -9.99
C ALA A 444 -15.12 0.45 -10.99
N VAL A 445 -15.68 0.31 -12.20
CA VAL A 445 -15.61 1.27 -13.31
C VAL A 445 -16.52 2.44 -13.01
#